data_AF-A0A7V4NIJ7-F1
#
_entry.id   AF-A0A7V4NIJ7-F1
#
_cell.length_a   1.000
_cell.length_b   1.000
_cell.length_c   1.000
_cell.angle_alpha   90.00
_cell.angle_beta   90.00
_cell.angle_gamma   90.00
#
_symmetry.space_group_name_H-M   'P 1'
#
loop_
_entity.id
_entity.type
_entity.pdbx_description
1 polymer ?
#
loop_
_entity_poly.entity_id
_entity_poly.type
_entity_poly.pdbx_seq_one_letter_code
_entity_poly.pdbx_strand_id
1 'polypeptide(L)'
;MKKISLIVSLLCLVFPQQVFSKQGQHVGEQKMLDVEIQFSKMSGTTVTNANGVYYNFWGYVFYENKVYPQQYWGTYPLYFFGQEVGVTVKVTNKGPKEKAKLRIKVESYVLNTDGSNGVELMKPKIIDVEVNKNETKIIDASFVADYVEGADSGLDRFVVKVLHINEGGGFGNTEPALIMVKEGIFCPPKYNQKLK
;
A
#
# COMPACT_ATOMS: atom_id res chain seq x y z
N MET A 1 -13.45 56.35 42.47
CA MET A 1 -12.55 55.19 42.36
C MET A 1 -13.31 54.06 41.70
N LYS A 2 -12.89 53.67 40.49
CA LYS A 2 -13.53 52.65 39.64
C LYS A 2 -13.27 51.25 40.21
N LYS A 3 -14.30 50.39 40.28
CA LYS A 3 -14.11 48.94 40.45
C LYS A 3 -14.86 48.22 39.34
N ILE A 4 -14.09 47.36 38.67
CA ILE A 4 -14.33 46.73 37.37
C ILE A 4 -15.22 45.50 37.58
N SER A 5 -16.29 45.42 36.81
CA SER A 5 -17.15 44.24 36.70
C SER A 5 -16.44 43.20 35.81
N LEU A 6 -16.17 42.01 36.35
CA LEU A 6 -15.54 40.91 35.61
C LEU A 6 -16.64 39.99 35.06
N ILE A 7 -16.97 40.14 33.78
CA ILE A 7 -17.87 39.23 33.05
C ILE A 7 -17.04 38.01 32.63
N VAL A 8 -17.29 36.86 33.24
CA VAL A 8 -16.73 35.57 32.81
C VAL A 8 -17.58 35.06 31.65
N SER A 9 -17.10 35.27 30.43
CA SER A 9 -17.69 34.71 29.21
C SER A 9 -17.19 33.28 29.03
N LEU A 10 -18.06 32.31 29.26
CA LEU A 10 -17.81 30.88 29.03
C LEU A 10 -17.95 30.59 27.53
N LEU A 11 -16.83 30.67 26.81
CA LEU A 11 -16.75 30.32 25.39
C LEU A 11 -16.79 28.78 25.27
N CYS A 12 -17.98 28.21 25.06
CA CYS A 12 -18.13 26.80 24.72
C CYS A 12 -17.53 26.55 23.32
N LEU A 13 -16.28 26.10 23.30
CA LEU A 13 -15.64 25.51 22.12
C LEU A 13 -16.40 24.23 21.76
N VAL A 14 -17.34 24.34 20.83
CA VAL A 14 -17.95 23.19 20.17
C VAL A 14 -16.89 22.63 19.23
N PHE A 15 -16.09 21.67 19.72
CA PHE A 15 -15.30 20.83 18.84
C PHE A 15 -16.28 19.98 18.03
N PRO A 16 -16.32 20.07 16.69
CA PRO A 16 -16.99 19.05 15.90
C PRO A 16 -16.22 17.76 16.12
N GLN A 17 -16.73 16.88 16.98
CA GLN A 17 -16.31 15.49 16.98
C GLN A 17 -16.64 14.98 15.59
N GLN A 18 -15.62 14.78 14.76
CA GLN A 18 -15.74 14.00 13.54
C GLN A 18 -16.25 12.64 13.96
N VAL A 19 -17.55 12.42 13.79
CA VAL A 19 -18.17 11.11 13.89
C VAL A 19 -17.65 10.35 12.68
N PHE A 20 -16.47 9.74 12.82
CA PHE A 20 -16.11 8.63 11.97
C PHE A 20 -17.25 7.64 12.11
N SER A 21 -17.98 7.42 11.02
CA SER A 21 -18.91 6.30 10.97
C SER A 21 -18.09 5.07 11.36
N LYS A 22 -18.56 4.32 12.36
CA LYS A 22 -18.05 2.98 12.67
C LYS A 22 -18.36 2.09 11.47
N GLN A 23 -17.59 2.22 10.40
CA GLN A 23 -17.35 1.12 9.49
C GLN A 23 -16.77 0.04 10.39
N GLY A 24 -17.55 -1.03 10.61
CA GLY A 24 -17.24 -2.06 11.59
C GLY A 24 -15.78 -2.46 11.42
N GLN A 25 -14.95 -2.17 12.41
CA GLN A 25 -13.54 -2.52 12.29
C GLN A 25 -13.51 -4.05 12.24
N HIS A 26 -13.28 -4.61 11.05
CA HIS A 26 -13.20 -6.05 10.80
C HIS A 26 -11.96 -6.68 11.47
N VAL A 27 -11.50 -6.15 12.60
CA VAL A 27 -10.27 -6.55 13.33
C VAL A 27 -10.29 -8.04 13.68
N GLY A 28 -11.47 -8.60 13.96
CA GLY A 28 -11.64 -10.03 14.16
C GLY A 28 -11.41 -10.83 12.88
N GLU A 29 -11.94 -10.37 11.74
CA GLU A 29 -11.81 -11.04 10.44
C GLU A 29 -10.41 -10.87 9.83
N GLN A 30 -9.70 -9.79 10.14
CA GLN A 30 -8.29 -9.61 9.74
C GLN A 30 -7.42 -10.76 10.23
N LYS A 31 -7.67 -11.26 11.45
CA LYS A 31 -6.91 -12.39 12.03
C LYS A 31 -7.26 -13.73 11.40
N MET A 32 -8.35 -13.80 10.62
CA MET A 32 -8.81 -15.02 9.94
C MET A 32 -8.15 -15.21 8.59
N LEU A 33 -7.44 -14.20 8.08
CA LEU A 33 -6.74 -14.26 6.82
C LEU A 33 -5.26 -13.99 7.04
N ASP A 34 -4.42 -14.68 6.28
CA ASP A 34 -3.00 -14.37 6.19
C ASP A 34 -2.68 -14.04 4.74
N VAL A 35 -2.03 -12.90 4.53
CA VAL A 35 -1.72 -12.36 3.21
C VAL A 35 -0.23 -12.08 3.13
N GLU A 36 0.43 -12.76 2.21
CA GLU A 36 1.85 -12.60 1.92
C GLU A 36 2.01 -12.05 0.50
N ILE A 37 2.96 -11.11 0.35
CA ILE A 37 3.36 -10.55 -0.94
C ILE A 37 4.80 -11.00 -1.19
N GLN A 38 5.03 -11.65 -2.31
CA GLN A 38 6.36 -12.10 -2.73
C GLN A 38 6.73 -11.45 -4.06
N PHE A 39 7.85 -10.75 -4.07
CA PHE A 39 8.45 -10.18 -5.27
C PHE A 39 9.43 -11.16 -5.92
N SER A 40 9.51 -11.14 -7.24
CA SER A 40 10.37 -12.00 -8.07
C SER A 40 10.81 -11.26 -9.34
N LYS A 41 11.78 -11.79 -10.08
CA LYS A 41 12.32 -11.14 -11.31
C LYS A 41 13.04 -9.80 -11.06
N MET A 42 13.58 -9.58 -9.85
CA MET A 42 14.33 -8.35 -9.55
C MET A 42 15.64 -8.28 -10.33
N SER A 43 16.01 -7.07 -10.75
CA SER A 43 17.28 -6.76 -11.43
C SER A 43 18.40 -6.40 -10.45
N GLY A 44 18.08 -6.22 -9.16
CA GLY A 44 19.02 -5.82 -8.13
C GLY A 44 18.35 -5.58 -6.79
N THR A 45 18.99 -4.77 -5.94
CA THR A 45 18.48 -4.38 -4.64
C THR A 45 18.59 -2.88 -4.40
N THR A 46 17.60 -2.33 -3.71
CA THR A 46 17.59 -0.94 -3.25
C THR A 46 17.68 -0.91 -1.74
N VAL A 47 18.61 -0.14 -1.20
CA VAL A 47 18.76 0.08 0.24
C VAL A 47 18.36 1.50 0.58
N THR A 48 17.47 1.67 1.56
CA THR A 48 17.04 2.98 2.06
C THR A 48 17.37 3.11 3.53
N ASN A 49 17.90 4.26 3.92
CA ASN A 49 18.22 4.59 5.31
C ASN A 49 18.26 6.11 5.52
N ALA A 50 18.71 6.54 6.69
CA ALA A 50 18.84 7.95 7.06
C ALA A 50 19.71 8.80 6.10
N ASN A 51 20.60 8.16 5.34
CA ASN A 51 21.52 8.85 4.44
C ASN A 51 20.99 8.96 3.00
N GLY A 52 19.96 8.20 2.61
CA GLY A 52 19.39 8.26 1.28
C GLY A 52 18.97 6.90 0.70
N VAL A 53 18.95 6.83 -0.63
CA VAL A 53 18.64 5.61 -1.40
C VAL A 53 19.89 5.15 -2.15
N TYR A 54 20.16 3.85 -2.09
CA TYR A 54 21.28 3.20 -2.79
C TYR A 54 20.75 2.09 -3.68
N TYR A 55 21.00 2.21 -4.99
CA TYR A 55 20.57 1.26 -6.01
C TYR A 55 21.73 0.36 -6.39
N ASN A 56 21.63 -0.95 -6.14
CA ASN A 56 22.67 -1.94 -6.39
C ASN A 56 22.23 -2.88 -7.51
N PHE A 57 22.85 -2.79 -8.68
CA PHE A 57 22.58 -3.65 -9.82
C PHE A 57 23.81 -3.74 -10.73
N TRP A 58 24.03 -4.92 -11.33
CA TRP A 58 25.14 -5.16 -12.28
C TRP A 58 26.53 -4.70 -11.81
N GLY A 59 26.80 -4.77 -10.49
CA GLY A 59 28.07 -4.34 -9.90
C GLY A 59 28.22 -2.82 -9.69
N TYR A 60 27.20 -2.03 -10.02
CA TYR A 60 27.16 -0.59 -9.78
C TYR A 60 26.36 -0.26 -8.51
N VAL A 61 26.73 0.86 -7.89
CA VAL A 61 25.98 1.48 -6.79
C VAL A 61 25.69 2.93 -7.17
N PHE A 62 24.41 3.26 -7.30
CA PHE A 62 23.97 4.65 -7.51
C PHE A 62 23.36 5.19 -6.22
N TYR A 63 23.63 6.45 -5.92
CA TYR A 63 23.13 7.13 -4.74
C TYR A 63 22.17 8.26 -5.12
N GLU A 64 21.07 8.35 -4.38
CA GLU A 64 20.18 9.51 -4.42
C GLU A 64 19.95 10.07 -3.01
N ASN A 65 20.02 11.39 -2.89
CA ASN A 65 19.73 12.12 -1.66
C ASN A 65 18.20 12.22 -1.44
N LYS A 66 17.56 11.08 -1.19
CA LYS A 66 16.13 10.94 -0.88
C LYS A 66 15.99 10.14 0.42
N VAL A 67 15.45 10.78 1.46
CA VAL A 67 15.29 10.13 2.77
C VAL A 67 13.80 9.87 3.01
N TYR A 68 13.45 8.59 3.11
CA TYR A 68 12.10 8.13 3.45
C TYR A 68 11.87 8.13 4.96
N PRO A 69 10.60 8.09 5.43
CA PRO A 69 10.29 7.84 6.82
C PRO A 69 10.91 6.51 7.29
N GLN A 70 11.31 6.43 8.56
CA GLN A 70 12.05 5.29 9.12
C GLN A 70 11.36 3.94 8.92
N GLN A 71 10.02 3.90 8.87
CA GLN A 71 9.25 2.67 8.61
C GLN A 71 9.49 2.07 7.20
N TYR A 72 10.06 2.85 6.29
CA TYR A 72 10.44 2.44 4.93
C TYR A 72 11.95 2.33 4.75
N TRP A 73 12.72 2.28 5.83
CA TRP A 73 14.14 1.93 5.76
C TRP A 73 14.28 0.42 5.68
N GLY A 74 15.10 -0.05 4.74
CA GLY A 74 15.24 -1.48 4.51
C GLY A 74 15.97 -1.80 3.22
N THR A 75 15.85 -3.06 2.80
CA THR A 75 16.34 -3.55 1.50
C THR A 75 15.17 -4.08 0.71
N TYR A 76 15.03 -3.61 -0.53
CA TYR A 76 13.89 -3.88 -1.39
C TYR A 76 14.34 -4.38 -2.76
N PRO A 77 13.51 -5.16 -3.47
CA PRO A 77 13.81 -5.59 -4.82
C PRO A 77 13.80 -4.40 -5.79
N LEU A 78 14.79 -4.37 -6.67
CA LEU A 78 14.94 -3.34 -7.70
C LEU A 78 14.42 -3.84 -9.05
N TYR A 79 13.61 -3.04 -9.73
CA TYR A 79 13.07 -3.27 -11.08
C TYR A 79 13.32 -2.03 -11.94
N PHE A 80 13.54 -2.17 -13.24
CA PHE A 80 13.56 -1.00 -14.11
C PHE A 80 12.17 -0.70 -14.66
N PHE A 81 11.88 0.57 -14.93
CA PHE A 81 10.68 0.92 -15.68
C PHE A 81 10.64 0.19 -17.03
N GLY A 82 9.45 -0.28 -17.43
CA GLY A 82 9.23 -1.12 -18.60
C GLY A 82 9.53 -2.60 -18.37
N GLN A 83 10.03 -3.00 -17.20
CA GLN A 83 10.16 -4.41 -16.83
C GLN A 83 8.89 -4.92 -16.14
N GLU A 84 8.69 -6.24 -16.25
CA GLU A 84 7.70 -6.94 -15.45
C GLU A 84 8.14 -7.02 -13.99
N VAL A 85 7.34 -6.44 -13.10
CA VAL A 85 7.43 -6.65 -11.66
C VAL A 85 6.71 -7.95 -11.35
N GLY A 86 7.46 -9.02 -11.11
CA GLY A 86 6.90 -10.32 -10.76
C GLY A 86 6.35 -10.30 -9.34
N VAL A 87 5.03 -10.43 -9.16
CA VAL A 87 4.39 -10.40 -7.84
C VAL A 87 3.47 -11.60 -7.65
N THR A 88 3.70 -12.35 -6.57
CA THR A 88 2.80 -13.39 -6.10
C THR A 88 2.13 -12.95 -4.80
N VAL A 89 0.80 -13.00 -4.77
CA VAL A 89 0.00 -12.79 -3.56
C VAL A 89 -0.48 -14.15 -3.07
N LYS A 90 -0.14 -14.51 -1.84
CA LYS A 90 -0.65 -15.73 -1.18
C LYS A 90 -1.69 -15.35 -0.16
N VAL A 91 -2.86 -15.97 -0.25
CA VAL A 91 -3.97 -15.75 0.68
C VAL A 91 -4.32 -17.06 1.36
N THR A 92 -4.20 -17.11 2.68
CA THR A 92 -4.54 -18.29 3.49
C THR A 92 -5.76 -18.00 4.35
N ASN A 93 -6.76 -18.87 4.30
CA ASN A 93 -7.92 -18.80 5.20
C ASN A 93 -7.60 -19.55 6.50
N LYS A 94 -7.27 -18.81 7.56
CA LYS A 94 -7.07 -19.32 8.93
C LYS A 94 -8.34 -19.22 9.78
N GLY A 95 -9.45 -18.78 9.19
CA GLY A 95 -10.72 -18.57 9.86
C GLY A 95 -11.49 -19.85 10.12
N PRO A 96 -12.56 -19.77 10.93
CA PRO A 96 -13.42 -20.91 11.22
C PRO A 96 -14.32 -21.29 10.04
N LYS A 97 -14.57 -20.36 9.10
CA LYS A 97 -15.43 -20.57 7.92
C LYS A 97 -14.78 -21.58 6.96
N GLU A 98 -15.52 -22.61 6.58
CA GLU A 98 -15.08 -23.64 5.62
C GLU A 98 -14.65 -23.04 4.28
N LYS A 99 -15.29 -21.94 3.87
CA LYS A 99 -14.97 -21.20 2.63
C LYS A 99 -15.02 -19.69 2.87
N ALA A 100 -13.97 -19.00 2.42
CA ALA A 100 -13.93 -17.54 2.36
C ALA A 100 -13.99 -17.07 0.90
N LYS A 101 -14.97 -16.23 0.58
CA LYS A 101 -15.12 -15.59 -0.73
C LYS A 101 -14.59 -14.18 -0.65
N LEU A 102 -13.50 -13.92 -1.35
CA LEU A 102 -12.71 -12.69 -1.20
C LEU A 102 -12.52 -12.02 -2.56
N ARG A 103 -12.59 -10.69 -2.56
CA ARG A 103 -12.12 -9.86 -3.67
C ARG A 103 -10.76 -9.31 -3.31
N ILE A 104 -9.75 -9.63 -4.12
CA ILE A 104 -8.40 -9.10 -4.02
C ILE A 104 -8.27 -7.96 -5.02
N LYS A 105 -8.02 -6.75 -4.53
CA LYS A 105 -7.69 -5.58 -5.36
C LYS A 105 -6.23 -5.24 -5.12
N VAL A 106 -5.44 -5.20 -6.19
CA VAL A 106 -4.03 -4.79 -6.12
C VAL A 106 -3.82 -3.48 -6.86
N GLU A 107 -3.01 -2.62 -6.28
CA GLU A 107 -2.71 -1.25 -6.73
C GLU A 107 -1.22 -0.98 -6.54
N SER A 108 -0.64 -0.08 -7.34
CA SER A 108 0.76 0.32 -7.20
C SER A 108 0.90 1.83 -7.35
N TYR A 109 1.71 2.44 -6.50
CA TYR A 109 1.92 3.89 -6.44
C TYR A 109 3.40 4.21 -6.27
N VAL A 110 3.84 5.36 -6.75
CA VAL A 110 5.09 5.95 -6.25
C VAL A 110 4.96 6.20 -4.76
N LEU A 111 5.98 5.87 -3.97
CA LEU A 111 6.05 6.26 -2.57
C LEU A 111 6.80 7.59 -2.48
N ASN A 112 6.11 8.63 -2.01
CA ASN A 112 6.72 9.92 -1.76
C ASN A 112 7.61 9.86 -0.50
N THR A 113 8.59 10.75 -0.40
CA THR A 113 9.50 10.82 0.76
C THR A 113 8.83 11.28 2.06
N ASP A 114 7.56 11.67 2.02
CA ASP A 114 6.72 11.91 3.19
C ASP A 114 5.90 10.66 3.60
N GLY A 115 5.99 9.57 2.84
CA GLY A 115 5.24 8.32 3.06
C GLY A 115 3.84 8.29 2.42
N SER A 116 3.44 9.34 1.71
CA SER A 116 2.16 9.38 0.98
C SER A 116 2.23 8.66 -0.39
N ASN A 117 1.06 8.39 -0.97
CA ASN A 117 0.99 7.90 -2.35
C ASN A 117 1.22 9.04 -3.33
N GLY A 118 2.13 8.82 -4.27
CA GLY A 118 2.29 9.61 -5.49
C GLY A 118 1.42 9.08 -6.62
N VAL A 119 1.93 9.15 -7.84
CA VAL A 119 1.21 8.72 -9.06
C VAL A 119 0.96 7.21 -9.07
N GLU A 120 -0.14 6.80 -9.69
CA GLU A 120 -0.48 5.40 -9.95
C GLU A 120 0.42 4.80 -11.03
N LEU A 121 1.02 3.64 -10.72
CA LEU A 121 1.95 2.94 -11.62
C LEU A 121 1.29 1.80 -12.40
N MET A 122 0.06 1.45 -12.04
CA MET A 122 -0.72 0.43 -12.73
C MET A 122 -2.20 0.71 -12.62
N LYS A 123 -2.98 0.23 -13.59
CA LYS A 123 -4.42 0.10 -13.41
C LYS A 123 -4.70 -0.95 -12.33
N PRO A 124 -5.60 -0.69 -11.38
CA PRO A 124 -5.94 -1.68 -10.36
C PRO A 124 -6.38 -3.01 -10.97
N LYS A 125 -5.85 -4.12 -10.46
CA LYS A 125 -6.26 -5.47 -10.87
C LYS A 125 -7.16 -6.06 -9.78
N ILE A 126 -8.34 -6.54 -10.18
CA ILE A 126 -9.34 -7.12 -9.29
C ILE A 126 -9.47 -8.61 -9.58
N ILE A 127 -9.41 -9.43 -8.53
CA ILE A 127 -9.40 -10.88 -8.63
C ILE A 127 -10.31 -11.43 -7.53
N ASP A 128 -11.40 -12.09 -7.93
CA ASP A 128 -12.29 -12.77 -7.00
C ASP A 128 -11.83 -14.21 -6.79
N VAL A 129 -11.69 -14.63 -5.53
CA VAL A 129 -11.20 -15.96 -5.16
C VAL A 129 -12.05 -16.59 -4.06
N GLU A 130 -12.12 -17.92 -4.09
CA GLU A 130 -12.63 -18.73 -2.98
C GLU A 130 -11.45 -19.49 -2.36
N VAL A 131 -11.29 -19.37 -1.04
CA VAL A 131 -10.22 -20.01 -0.27
C VAL A 131 -10.86 -20.91 0.78
N ASN A 132 -10.67 -22.22 0.67
CA ASN A 132 -11.16 -23.16 1.67
C ASN A 132 -10.39 -22.99 2.99
N LYS A 133 -10.96 -23.45 4.09
CA LYS A 133 -10.31 -23.42 5.40
C LYS A 133 -8.95 -24.12 5.37
N ASN A 134 -7.95 -23.44 5.91
CA ASN A 134 -6.54 -23.81 5.92
C ASN A 134 -5.89 -23.94 4.52
N GLU A 135 -6.60 -23.62 3.44
CA GLU A 135 -6.03 -23.55 2.10
C GLU A 135 -5.25 -22.24 1.92
N THR A 136 -4.16 -22.31 1.16
CA THR A 136 -3.47 -21.14 0.60
C THR A 136 -3.73 -21.07 -0.89
N LYS A 137 -4.38 -19.99 -1.36
CA LYS A 137 -4.45 -19.66 -2.79
C LYS A 137 -3.24 -18.81 -3.18
N ILE A 138 -2.66 -19.14 -4.32
CA ILE A 138 -1.55 -18.41 -4.93
C ILE A 138 -2.13 -17.62 -6.11
N ILE A 139 -1.91 -16.31 -6.11
CA ILE A 139 -2.47 -15.39 -7.08
C ILE A 139 -1.32 -14.67 -7.78
N ASP A 140 -1.30 -14.73 -9.11
CA ASP A 140 -0.39 -13.92 -9.91
C ASP A 140 -0.90 -12.48 -9.99
N ALA A 141 -0.15 -11.58 -9.36
CA ALA A 141 -0.42 -10.16 -9.31
C ALA A 141 0.65 -9.34 -10.05
N SER A 142 1.46 -10.00 -10.88
CA SER A 142 2.51 -9.37 -11.67
C SER A 142 1.93 -8.31 -12.63
N PHE A 143 2.73 -7.28 -12.89
CA PHE A 143 2.39 -6.18 -13.78
C PHE A 143 3.65 -5.61 -14.43
N VAL A 144 3.50 -4.84 -15.51
CA VAL A 144 4.61 -4.07 -16.09
C VAL A 144 4.61 -2.69 -15.46
N ALA A 145 5.71 -2.31 -14.82
CA ALA A 145 5.87 -0.97 -14.28
C ALA A 145 6.30 -0.01 -15.39
N ASP A 146 5.37 0.38 -16.26
CA ASP A 146 5.65 1.37 -17.29
C ASP A 146 5.91 2.74 -16.67
N TYR A 147 6.76 3.54 -17.32
CA TYR A 147 6.93 4.93 -16.91
C TYR A 147 5.62 5.69 -17.15
N VAL A 148 5.12 6.35 -16.11
CA VAL A 148 4.01 7.29 -16.16
C VAL A 148 4.52 8.69 -15.86
N GLU A 149 3.85 9.72 -16.39
CA GLU A 149 4.20 11.10 -16.05
C GLU A 149 4.07 11.34 -14.53
N GLY A 150 5.11 11.92 -13.93
CA GLY A 150 5.19 12.10 -12.48
C GLY A 150 5.75 10.89 -11.72
N ALA A 151 6.09 9.79 -12.40
CA ALA A 151 6.82 8.70 -11.77
C ALA A 151 8.27 9.13 -11.51
N ASP A 152 8.59 9.36 -10.23
CA ASP A 152 9.95 9.68 -9.79
C ASP A 152 10.71 8.41 -9.39
N SER A 153 12.04 8.48 -9.34
CA SER A 153 12.87 7.41 -8.80
C SER A 153 12.66 7.21 -7.31
N GLY A 154 12.99 6.02 -6.82
CA GLY A 154 12.98 5.72 -5.39
C GLY A 154 12.09 4.53 -5.09
N LEU A 155 11.41 4.57 -3.94
CA LEU A 155 10.52 3.51 -3.53
C LEU A 155 9.16 3.63 -4.21
N ASP A 156 8.61 2.47 -4.53
CA ASP A 156 7.24 2.28 -4.96
C ASP A 156 6.51 1.39 -3.96
N ARG A 157 5.21 1.63 -3.83
CA ARG A 157 4.30 0.94 -2.93
C ARG A 157 3.36 0.04 -3.73
N PHE A 158 3.40 -1.25 -3.47
CA PHE A 158 2.42 -2.22 -3.92
C PHE A 158 1.41 -2.51 -2.79
N VAL A 159 0.13 -2.30 -3.05
CA VAL A 159 -0.95 -2.44 -2.07
C VAL A 159 -1.85 -3.60 -2.46
N VAL A 160 -2.09 -4.51 -1.52
CA VAL A 160 -3.10 -5.57 -1.62
C VAL A 160 -4.24 -5.26 -0.67
N LYS A 161 -5.44 -5.01 -1.20
CA LYS A 161 -6.67 -4.87 -0.44
C LYS A 161 -7.47 -6.17 -0.54
N VAL A 162 -7.88 -6.71 0.60
CA VAL A 162 -8.80 -7.85 0.67
C VAL A 162 -10.17 -7.34 1.07
N LEU A 163 -11.17 -7.63 0.26
CA LEU A 163 -12.52 -7.12 0.35
C LEU A 163 -13.51 -8.29 0.38
N HIS A 164 -14.69 -8.07 0.96
CA HIS A 164 -15.82 -8.99 0.80
C HIS A 164 -16.34 -8.97 -0.65
N ILE A 165 -16.87 -10.07 -1.20
CA ILE A 165 -17.47 -10.04 -2.55
C ILE A 165 -18.91 -9.50 -2.52
N ASN A 166 -19.66 -9.81 -1.46
CA ASN A 166 -21.12 -9.64 -1.41
C ASN A 166 -21.60 -8.66 -0.31
N GLU A 167 -20.69 -8.04 0.42
CA GLU A 167 -21.02 -7.04 1.43
C GLU A 167 -20.64 -5.66 0.87
N GLY A 168 -21.63 -4.88 0.45
CA GLY A 168 -21.43 -3.51 -0.02
C GLY A 168 -20.91 -2.61 1.12
N GLY A 169 -20.11 -1.61 0.79
CA GLY A 169 -19.46 -0.71 1.77
C GLY A 169 -20.40 0.22 2.55
N GLY A 170 -21.72 -0.02 2.53
CA GLY A 170 -22.77 0.80 3.12
C GLY A 170 -23.50 1.71 2.12
N PHE A 171 -24.51 2.45 2.61
CA PHE A 171 -25.25 3.42 1.79
C PHE A 171 -24.30 4.48 1.22
N GLY A 172 -24.25 4.59 -0.11
CA GLY A 172 -23.37 5.54 -0.81
C GLY A 172 -21.95 5.04 -1.10
N ASN A 173 -21.59 3.81 -0.72
CA ASN A 173 -20.28 3.22 -1.04
C ASN A 173 -20.45 2.00 -1.96
N THR A 174 -19.93 2.13 -3.18
CA THR A 174 -19.98 1.09 -4.21
C THR A 174 -18.85 0.08 -4.10
N GLU A 175 -17.79 0.36 -3.32
CA GLU A 175 -16.75 -0.62 -3.05
C GLU A 175 -17.20 -1.61 -1.96
N PRO A 176 -16.89 -2.90 -2.10
CA PRO A 176 -17.19 -3.86 -1.06
C PRO A 176 -16.44 -3.59 0.25
N ALA A 177 -16.94 -4.11 1.36
CA ALA A 177 -16.36 -3.89 2.68
C ALA A 177 -14.90 -4.38 2.78
N LEU A 178 -14.01 -3.52 3.28
CA LEU A 178 -12.58 -3.78 3.45
C LEU A 178 -12.33 -4.67 4.67
N ILE A 179 -11.66 -5.80 4.44
CA ILE A 179 -11.20 -6.71 5.48
C ILE A 179 -9.83 -6.28 5.97
N MET A 180 -8.84 -6.26 5.06
CA MET A 180 -7.45 -5.92 5.39
C MET A 180 -6.70 -5.28 4.23
N VAL A 181 -5.59 -4.62 4.56
CA VAL A 181 -4.62 -4.07 3.61
C VAL A 181 -3.24 -4.64 3.95
N LYS A 182 -2.50 -5.05 2.94
CA LYS A 182 -1.08 -5.41 3.04
C LYS A 182 -0.28 -4.57 2.06
N GLU A 183 0.92 -4.20 2.47
CA GLU A 183 1.85 -3.40 1.69
C GLU A 183 3.11 -4.22 1.40
N GLY A 184 3.61 -4.09 0.17
CA GLY A 184 4.93 -4.51 -0.26
C GLY A 184 5.65 -3.34 -0.90
N ILE A 185 6.95 -3.23 -0.66
CA ILE A 185 7.78 -2.14 -1.21
C ILE A 185 8.74 -2.72 -2.23
N PHE A 186 8.88 -2.02 -3.35
CA PHE A 186 9.89 -2.28 -4.38
C PHE A 186 10.43 -0.94 -4.87
N CYS A 187 11.32 -0.96 -5.85
CA CYS A 187 11.96 0.26 -6.31
C CYS A 187 12.33 0.21 -7.80
N PRO A 188 12.04 1.28 -8.54
CA PRO A 188 12.75 1.59 -9.76
C PRO A 188 13.75 2.75 -9.61
N PRO A 189 14.97 2.60 -10.17
CA PRO A 189 15.91 3.71 -10.27
C PRO A 189 15.42 4.72 -11.32
N LYS A 190 16.06 5.89 -11.34
CA LYS A 190 15.72 6.98 -12.26
C LYS A 190 15.61 6.52 -13.71
N TYR A 191 14.45 6.77 -14.31
CA TYR A 191 14.21 6.50 -15.71
C TYR A 191 15.09 7.41 -16.58
N ASN A 192 15.90 6.82 -17.45
CA ASN A 192 16.70 7.57 -18.41
C ASN A 192 16.07 7.50 -19.81
N GLN A 193 15.34 8.55 -20.18
CA GLN A 193 14.65 8.65 -21.47
C GLN A 193 15.59 8.58 -22.70
N LYS A 194 16.91 8.71 -22.51
CA LYS A 194 17.92 8.73 -23.60
C LYS A 194 18.37 7.35 -24.08
N LEU A 195 17.81 6.25 -23.56
CA LEU A 195 18.20 4.88 -23.91
C LEU A 195 17.17 4.14 -24.79
N LYS A 196 16.46 4.86 -25.66
CA LYS A 196 15.66 4.25 -26.73
C LYS A 196 16.47 4.06 -28.01
#